data_AF-A0A0J7I327-F1
#
_entry.id   AF-A0A0J7I327-F1
#
_cell.length_a   1.000
_cell.length_b   1.000
_cell.length_c   1.000
_cell.angle_alpha   90.00
_cell.angle_beta   90.00
_cell.angle_gamma   90.00
#
_symmetry.space_group_name_H-M   'P 1'
#
loop_
_entity.id
_entity.type
_entity.pdbx_description
1 polymer ?
#
loop_
_entity_poly.entity_id
_entity_poly.type
_entity_poly.pdbx_seq_one_letter_code
_entity_poly.pdbx_strand_id
1 'polypeptide(L)'
;MKRLITVLGLFAGTFIFSQTSDAKARELVKIMGADKLAISGMKSQIQELKKTSPEISDEFVKEFISEITPEKIIEVYAPIYMKYYTEPEMDELIKFYKSPLGQKGISLVPSIMKESIEAGGKLGRETAIKVKERLNKKAGYQNPPPPMPEKTENK
;
A
#
# COMPACT_ATOMS: atom_id res chain seq x y z
N MET A 1 43.00 0.28 47.59
CA MET A 1 41.92 1.23 47.21
C MET A 1 41.69 1.08 45.70
N LYS A 2 41.03 0.00 45.24
CA LYS A 2 39.59 -0.17 44.93
C LYS A 2 38.98 0.82 43.91
N ARG A 3 38.95 0.34 42.66
CA ARG A 3 37.88 0.43 41.63
C ARG A 3 37.73 1.75 40.86
N LEU A 4 38.60 1.94 39.86
CA LEU A 4 38.16 2.44 38.56
C LEU A 4 38.01 1.23 37.65
N ILE A 5 36.87 1.05 36.98
CA ILE A 5 36.68 0.42 35.67
C ILE A 5 35.16 0.22 35.46
N THR A 6 34.69 0.58 34.27
CA THR A 6 33.40 0.26 33.62
C THR A 6 32.23 1.24 33.80
N VAL A 7 32.18 2.28 32.96
CA VAL A 7 30.88 2.87 32.52
C VAL A 7 30.80 3.03 30.98
N LEU A 8 31.86 2.76 30.22
CA LEU A 8 31.89 3.03 28.77
C LEU A 8 31.24 1.97 27.85
N GLY A 9 30.54 0.98 28.40
CA GLY A 9 29.99 -0.14 27.61
C GLY A 9 28.53 -0.02 27.16
N LEU A 10 27.73 0.88 27.76
CA LEU A 10 26.28 0.84 27.58
C LEU A 10 25.74 1.67 26.39
N PHE A 11 26.50 2.62 25.86
CA PHE A 11 26.02 3.50 24.77
C PHE A 11 26.25 2.93 23.36
N ALA A 12 27.19 1.98 23.20
CA ALA A 12 27.45 1.35 21.89
C ALA A 12 26.34 0.37 21.48
N GLY A 13 25.67 -0.26 22.46
CA GLY A 13 24.65 -1.29 22.20
C GLY A 13 23.37 -0.75 21.55
N THR A 14 22.93 0.45 21.94
CA THR A 14 21.70 1.05 21.38
C THR A 14 21.91 1.63 19.98
N PHE A 15 23.09 2.19 19.71
CA PHE A 15 23.44 2.70 18.39
C PHE A 15 23.54 1.60 17.33
N ILE A 16 24.16 0.46 17.68
CA ILE A 16 24.27 -0.70 16.78
C ILE A 16 22.89 -1.31 16.53
N PHE A 17 22.07 -1.51 17.58
CA PHE A 17 20.71 -2.04 17.45
C PHE A 17 19.81 -1.17 16.56
N SER A 18 19.86 0.16 16.74
CA SER A 18 19.08 1.09 15.92
C SER A 18 19.50 1.05 14.44
N GLN A 19 20.80 0.88 14.16
CA GLN A 19 21.32 0.82 12.80
C GLN A 19 20.93 -0.49 12.10
N THR A 20 20.99 -1.62 12.81
CA THR A 20 20.58 -2.92 12.26
C THR A 20 19.07 -2.98 12.00
N SER A 21 18.27 -2.45 12.92
CA SER A 21 16.82 -2.35 12.75
C SER A 21 16.41 -1.45 11.57
N ASP A 22 17.10 -0.32 11.35
CA ASP A 22 16.87 0.55 10.18
C ASP A 22 17.16 -0.19 8.86
N ALA A 23 18.31 -0.86 8.75
CA ALA A 23 18.68 -1.59 7.54
C ALA A 23 17.64 -2.68 7.17
N LYS A 24 17.15 -3.42 8.17
CA LYS A 24 16.11 -4.45 7.99
C LYS A 24 14.77 -3.84 7.60
N ALA A 25 14.38 -2.74 8.23
CA ALA A 25 13.15 -2.03 7.86
C ALA A 25 13.19 -1.54 6.40
N ARG A 26 14.31 -0.94 5.98
CA ARG A 26 14.53 -0.51 4.58
C ARG A 26 14.45 -1.68 3.61
N GLU A 27 15.07 -2.80 3.96
CA GLU A 27 15.02 -4.02 3.16
C GLU A 27 13.58 -4.55 3.04
N LEU A 28 12.83 -4.59 4.13
CA LEU A 28 11.46 -5.05 4.14
C LEU A 28 10.54 -4.17 3.27
N VAL A 29 10.67 -2.85 3.37
CA VAL A 29 9.95 -1.89 2.49
C VAL A 29 10.21 -2.21 1.01
N LYS A 30 11.47 -2.46 0.65
CA LYS A 30 11.88 -2.75 -0.73
C LYS A 30 11.39 -4.11 -1.22
N ILE A 31 11.50 -5.17 -0.40
CA ILE A 31 11.09 -6.54 -0.77
C ILE A 31 9.58 -6.63 -0.94
N MET A 32 8.82 -5.92 -0.09
CA MET A 32 7.37 -5.85 -0.21
C MET A 32 6.92 -4.99 -1.41
N GLY A 33 7.82 -4.21 -2.01
CA GLY A 33 7.51 -3.27 -3.09
C GLY A 33 6.66 -2.08 -2.64
N ALA A 34 6.69 -1.75 -1.34
CA ALA A 34 5.90 -0.67 -0.76
C ALA A 34 6.34 0.71 -1.28
N ASP A 35 7.64 0.85 -1.59
CA ASP A 35 8.22 2.00 -2.29
C ASP A 35 7.56 2.24 -3.66
N LYS A 36 7.54 1.20 -4.50
CA LYS A 36 6.95 1.27 -5.85
C LYS A 36 5.45 1.52 -5.80
N LEU A 37 4.76 0.89 -4.86
CA LEU A 37 3.33 1.08 -4.66
C LEU A 37 3.01 2.52 -4.26
N ALA A 38 3.77 3.09 -3.32
CA ALA A 38 3.61 4.48 -2.89
C ALA A 38 3.82 5.46 -4.06
N ILE A 39 4.90 5.29 -4.83
CA ILE A 39 5.19 6.11 -6.01
C ILE A 39 4.05 6.03 -7.03
N SER A 40 3.56 4.82 -7.32
CA SER A 40 2.44 4.62 -8.25
C SER A 40 1.15 5.30 -7.75
N GLY A 41 0.89 5.23 -6.44
CA GLY A 41 -0.23 5.91 -5.78
C GLY A 41 -0.12 7.43 -5.88
N MET A 42 1.03 8.01 -5.54
CA MET A 42 1.29 9.45 -5.66
C MET A 42 1.17 9.93 -7.10
N LYS A 43 1.71 9.17 -8.06
CA LYS A 43 1.57 9.46 -9.50
C LYS A 43 0.11 9.46 -9.94
N SER A 44 -0.67 8.47 -9.51
CA SER A 44 -2.10 8.41 -9.84
C SER A 44 -2.87 9.58 -9.24
N GLN A 45 -2.54 9.96 -8.00
CA GLN A 45 -3.18 11.06 -7.29
C GLN A 45 -2.87 12.42 -7.94
N ILE A 46 -1.62 12.72 -8.29
CA ILE A 46 -1.27 14.00 -8.93
C ILE A 46 -1.88 14.12 -10.33
N GLN A 47 -2.00 13.00 -11.06
CA GLN A 47 -2.68 12.98 -12.36
C GLN A 47 -4.18 13.24 -12.22
N GLU A 48 -4.82 12.70 -11.18
CA GLU A 48 -6.22 12.98 -10.90
C GLU A 48 -6.44 14.44 -10.45
N LEU A 49 -5.54 14.98 -9.64
CA LEU A 49 -5.57 16.38 -9.25
C LEU A 49 -5.45 17.30 -10.47
N LYS A 50 -4.55 17.00 -11.41
CA LYS A 50 -4.40 17.73 -12.66
C LYS A 50 -5.69 17.75 -13.49
N LYS A 51 -6.43 16.64 -13.59
CA LYS A 51 -7.71 16.58 -14.33
C LYS A 51 -8.76 17.54 -13.77
N THR A 52 -8.71 17.79 -12.46
CA THR A 52 -9.71 18.61 -11.74
C THR A 52 -9.23 20.04 -11.47
N SER A 53 -7.93 20.30 -11.68
CA SER A 53 -7.27 21.58 -11.37
C SER A 53 -6.42 22.02 -12.58
N PRO A 54 -7.02 22.73 -13.57
CA PRO A 54 -6.36 23.12 -14.82
C PRO A 54 -5.14 24.03 -14.66
N GLU A 55 -4.97 24.68 -13.51
CA GLU A 55 -3.82 25.51 -13.14
C GLU A 55 -2.53 24.71 -12.93
N ILE A 56 -2.63 23.39 -12.73
CA ILE A 56 -1.47 22.52 -12.57
C ILE A 56 -0.90 22.20 -13.94
N SER A 57 0.28 22.73 -14.24
CA SER A 57 0.95 22.51 -15.50
C SER A 57 1.55 21.10 -15.61
N ASP A 58 1.67 20.60 -16.84
CA ASP A 58 2.35 19.34 -17.16
C ASP A 58 3.79 19.33 -16.65
N GLU A 59 4.47 20.48 -16.76
CA GLU A 59 5.85 20.65 -16.28
C GLU A 59 5.92 20.49 -14.75
N PHE A 60 4.98 21.10 -14.01
CA PHE A 60 4.92 20.91 -12.56
C PHE A 60 4.72 19.44 -12.19
N VAL A 61 3.79 18.74 -12.83
CA VAL A 61 3.55 17.31 -12.55
C VAL A 61 4.79 16.47 -12.85
N LYS A 62 5.49 16.77 -13.95
CA LYS A 62 6.70 16.08 -14.35
C LYS A 62 7.82 16.28 -13.32
N GLU A 63 8.09 17.53 -12.92
CA GLU A 63 9.12 17.86 -11.92
C GLU A 63 8.74 17.33 -10.52
N PHE A 64 7.46 17.37 -10.16
CA PHE A 64 7.00 16.77 -8.90
C PHE A 64 7.26 15.25 -8.86
N ILE A 65 6.96 14.54 -9.95
CA ILE A 65 7.19 13.09 -10.02
C ILE A 65 8.69 12.78 -10.06
N SER A 66 9.52 13.58 -10.73
CA SER A 66 10.97 13.35 -10.80
C SER A 66 11.63 13.47 -9.42
N GLU A 67 11.08 14.31 -8.54
CA GLU A 67 11.54 14.46 -7.17
C GLU A 67 11.17 13.28 -6.26
N ILE A 68 10.22 12.40 -6.63
CA ILE A 68 9.83 11.26 -5.80
C ILE A 68 10.65 10.04 -6.19
N THR A 69 11.64 9.71 -5.35
CA THR A 69 12.50 8.53 -5.53
C THR A 69 12.12 7.39 -4.58
N PRO A 70 12.42 6.12 -4.94
CA PRO A 70 12.28 4.99 -4.03
C PRO A 70 13.01 5.22 -2.70
N GLU A 71 14.20 5.82 -2.74
CA GLU A 71 15.02 6.09 -1.57
C GLU A 71 14.34 7.06 -0.60
N LYS A 72 13.72 8.14 -1.10
CA LYS A 72 12.94 9.07 -0.26
C LYS A 72 11.75 8.38 0.39
N ILE A 73 11.06 7.48 -0.33
CA ILE A 73 9.96 6.71 0.26
C ILE A 73 10.48 5.74 1.34
N ILE A 74 11.56 5.02 1.05
CA ILE A 74 12.18 4.09 1.99
C ILE A 74 12.60 4.81 3.28
N GLU A 75 13.17 6.01 3.16
CA GLU A 75 13.58 6.84 4.30
C GLU A 75 12.38 7.23 5.18
N VAL A 76 11.23 7.58 4.58
CA VAL A 76 10.01 7.92 5.33
C VAL A 76 9.34 6.66 5.92
N TYR A 77 9.42 5.53 5.23
CA TYR A 77 8.67 4.33 5.60
C TYR A 77 9.41 3.46 6.62
N ALA A 78 10.74 3.36 6.57
CA ALA A 78 11.51 2.50 7.47
C ALA A 78 11.21 2.77 8.96
N PRO A 79 11.14 4.02 9.46
CA PRO A 79 10.76 4.29 10.85
C PRO A 79 9.33 3.83 11.21
N ILE A 80 8.40 3.82 10.25
CA ILE A 80 7.04 3.32 10.46
C ILE A 80 7.06 1.82 10.72
N TYR A 81 7.85 1.07 9.96
CA TYR A 81 8.00 -0.38 10.15
C TYR A 81 8.66 -0.70 11.50
N MET A 82 9.71 0.04 11.87
CA MET A 82 10.38 -0.10 13.17
C MET A 82 9.47 0.20 14.38
N LYS A 83 8.37 0.94 14.18
CA LYS A 83 7.36 1.19 15.23
C LYS A 83 6.50 -0.05 15.51
N TYR A 84 6.26 -0.89 14.50
CA TYR A 84 5.32 -2.01 14.58
C TYR A 84 5.99 -3.38 14.64
N TYR A 85 7.24 -3.49 14.19
CA TYR A 85 7.99 -4.73 14.16
C TYR A 85 9.30 -4.59 14.91
N THR A 86 9.58 -5.58 15.74
CA THR A 86 10.89 -5.78 16.35
C THR A 86 11.90 -6.29 15.31
N GLU A 87 13.18 -6.16 15.62
CA GLU A 87 14.24 -6.63 14.73
C GLU A 87 14.12 -8.13 14.36
N PRO A 88 13.84 -9.06 15.30
CA PRO A 88 13.65 -10.47 14.97
C PRO A 88 12.42 -10.73 14.09
N GLU A 89 11.32 -10.00 14.30
CA GLU A 89 10.13 -10.12 13.45
C GLU A 89 10.41 -9.64 12.03
N MET A 90 11.16 -8.55 11.87
CA MET A 90 11.59 -8.08 10.56
C MET A 90 12.49 -9.10 9.85
N ASP A 91 13.38 -9.79 10.57
CA ASP A 91 14.18 -10.89 9.99
C ASP A 91 13.30 -12.02 9.47
N GLU A 92 12.29 -12.45 10.24
CA GLU A 92 11.37 -13.50 9.83
C GLU A 92 10.54 -13.09 8.61
N LEU A 93 10.07 -11.84 8.58
CA LEU A 93 9.34 -11.29 7.44
C LEU A 93 10.23 -11.22 6.19
N ILE A 94 11.47 -10.72 6.31
CA ILE A 94 12.43 -10.68 5.21
C ILE A 94 12.69 -12.10 4.68
N LYS A 95 12.92 -13.06 5.58
CA LYS A 95 13.13 -14.47 5.20
C LYS A 95 11.93 -15.04 4.47
N PHE A 96 10.72 -14.81 4.98
CA PHE A 96 9.49 -15.28 4.35
C PHE A 96 9.30 -14.65 2.97
N TYR A 97 9.39 -13.33 2.85
CA TYR A 97 9.16 -12.65 1.58
C TYR A 97 10.27 -12.91 0.56
N LYS A 98 11.50 -13.28 0.95
CA LYS A 98 12.52 -13.78 0.02
C LYS A 98 12.25 -15.19 -0.49
N SER A 99 11.40 -15.97 0.16
CA SER A 99 11.08 -17.33 -0.29
C SER A 99 10.30 -17.32 -1.62
N PRO A 100 10.36 -18.39 -2.42
CA PRO A 100 9.56 -18.50 -3.64
C PRO A 100 8.06 -18.31 -3.42
N LEU A 101 7.54 -18.80 -2.29
CA LEU A 101 6.14 -18.61 -1.93
C LEU A 101 5.82 -17.17 -1.54
N GLY A 102 6.69 -16.52 -0.76
CA GLY A 102 6.53 -15.12 -0.38
C GLY A 102 6.55 -14.17 -1.58
N GLN A 103 7.50 -14.36 -2.51
CA GLN A 103 7.57 -13.62 -3.77
C GLN A 103 6.34 -13.86 -4.65
N LYS A 104 5.88 -15.12 -4.77
CA LYS A 104 4.64 -15.46 -5.48
C LYS A 104 3.42 -14.80 -4.82
N GLY A 105 3.38 -14.76 -3.49
CA GLY A 105 2.31 -14.12 -2.74
C GLY A 105 2.17 -12.65 -3.11
N ILE A 106 3.26 -11.88 -3.03
CA ILE A 106 3.26 -10.45 -3.37
C ILE A 106 2.93 -10.23 -4.85
N SER A 107 3.50 -11.01 -5.76
CA SER A 107 3.30 -10.81 -7.20
C SER A 107 1.87 -11.08 -7.68
N LEU A 108 1.12 -11.92 -6.95
CA LEU A 108 -0.27 -12.24 -7.27
C LEU A 108 -1.29 -11.26 -6.69
N VAL A 109 -0.92 -10.43 -5.70
CA VAL A 109 -1.86 -9.47 -5.08
C VAL A 109 -2.59 -8.60 -6.11
N PRO A 110 -1.93 -8.00 -7.13
CA PRO A 110 -2.62 -7.19 -8.13
C PRO A 110 -3.66 -7.98 -8.95
N SER A 111 -3.32 -9.21 -9.36
CA SER A 111 -4.23 -10.08 -10.13
C SER A 111 -5.42 -10.52 -9.30
N ILE A 112 -5.17 -10.95 -8.05
CA ILE A 112 -6.23 -11.34 -7.11
C ILE A 112 -7.17 -10.16 -6.85
N MET A 113 -6.61 -8.95 -6.63
CA MET A 113 -7.41 -7.74 -6.43
C MET A 113 -8.29 -7.44 -7.65
N LYS A 114 -7.72 -7.51 -8.86
CA LYS A 114 -8.46 -7.30 -10.11
C LYS A 114 -9.64 -8.27 -10.23
N GLU A 115 -9.39 -9.56 -10.10
CA GLU A 115 -10.42 -10.59 -10.18
C GLU A 115 -11.47 -10.44 -9.06
N SER A 116 -11.05 -10.03 -7.86
CA SER A 116 -11.96 -9.77 -6.73
C SER A 116 -12.92 -8.62 -7.02
N ILE A 117 -12.44 -7.52 -7.64
CA ILE A 117 -13.29 -6.40 -8.05
C ILE A 117 -14.31 -6.83 -9.10
N GLU A 118 -13.89 -7.60 -10.10
CA GLU A 118 -14.77 -8.12 -11.15
C GLU A 118 -15.86 -9.04 -10.58
N ALA A 119 -15.48 -9.96 -9.70
CA ALA A 119 -16.39 -10.87 -9.01
C ALA A 119 -17.39 -10.11 -8.12
N GLY A 120 -16.90 -9.14 -7.33
CA GLY A 120 -17.73 -8.27 -6.49
C GLY A 120 -18.72 -7.44 -7.31
N GLY A 121 -18.28 -6.88 -8.45
CA GLY A 121 -19.15 -6.16 -9.38
C GLY A 121 -20.26 -7.05 -9.97
N LYS A 122 -19.94 -8.30 -10.32
CA LYS A 122 -20.94 -9.28 -10.78
C LYS A 122 -21.97 -9.58 -9.70
N LEU A 123 -21.52 -9.89 -8.48
CA LEU A 123 -22.40 -10.15 -7.34
C LEU A 123 -23.31 -8.95 -7.04
N GLY A 124 -22.75 -7.74 -7.06
CA GLY A 124 -23.49 -6.49 -6.84
C GLY A 124 -24.61 -6.28 -7.86
N ARG A 125 -24.34 -6.49 -9.15
CA ARG A 125 -25.36 -6.40 -10.22
C ARG A 125 -26.47 -7.42 -10.05
N GLU A 126 -26.12 -8.70 -9.81
CA GLU A 126 -27.11 -9.76 -9.59
C GLU A 126 -28.00 -9.47 -8.38
N THR A 127 -27.39 -8.96 -7.30
CA THR A 127 -28.11 -8.57 -6.09
C THR A 127 -29.03 -7.39 -6.36
N ALA A 128 -28.57 -6.36 -7.08
CA ALA A 128 -29.38 -5.20 -7.44
C ALA A 128 -30.62 -5.59 -8.26
N ILE A 129 -30.48 -6.50 -9.23
CA ILE A 129 -31.60 -7.02 -10.02
C ILE A 129 -32.62 -7.73 -9.11
N LYS A 130 -32.17 -8.66 -8.27
CA LYS A 130 -33.05 -9.39 -7.34
C LYS A 130 -33.79 -8.45 -6.38
N VAL A 131 -33.09 -7.44 -5.86
CA VAL A 131 -33.67 -6.44 -4.96
C VAL A 131 -34.70 -5.58 -5.69
N LYS A 132 -34.40 -5.11 -6.90
CA LYS A 132 -35.33 -4.33 -7.73
C LYS A 132 -36.61 -5.10 -8.01
N GLU A 133 -36.52 -6.38 -8.42
CA GLU A 133 -37.69 -7.22 -8.66
C GLU A 133 -38.58 -7.41 -7.42
N ARG A 134 -37.95 -7.62 -6.26
CA ARG A 134 -38.67 -7.75 -4.99
C ARG A 134 -39.37 -6.46 -4.60
N LEU A 135 -38.72 -5.31 -4.79
CA LEU A 135 -39.28 -4.00 -4.44
C LEU A 135 -40.40 -3.57 -5.39
N ASN A 136 -40.30 -3.87 -6.69
CA ASN A 136 -41.38 -3.65 -7.65
C ASN A 136 -42.66 -4.41 -7.30
N LYS A 137 -42.54 -5.57 -6.65
CA LYS A 137 -43.68 -6.37 -6.17
C LYS A 137 -44.26 -5.88 -4.84
N LYS A 138 -43.60 -4.96 -4.14
CA LYS A 138 -44.02 -4.44 -2.84
C LYS A 138 -44.79 -3.13 -3.03
N ALA A 139 -46.07 -3.12 -2.66
CA ALA A 139 -46.88 -1.90 -2.62
C ALA A 139 -46.20 -0.84 -1.72
N GLY A 140 -46.05 0.39 -2.23
CA GLY A 140 -45.52 1.53 -1.47
C GLY A 140 -44.01 1.82 -1.63
N TYR A 141 -43.27 1.09 -2.47
CA TYR A 141 -41.89 1.47 -2.81
C TYR A 141 -41.87 2.49 -3.95
N GLN A 142 -41.45 3.74 -3.67
CA GLN A 142 -41.48 4.84 -4.65
C GLN A 142 -40.10 5.33 -5.12
N ASN A 143 -39.01 4.89 -4.48
CA ASN A 143 -37.67 5.38 -4.81
C ASN A 143 -37.05 4.56 -5.95
N PRO A 144 -36.54 5.18 -7.02
CA PRO A 144 -35.87 4.43 -8.07
C PRO A 144 -34.65 3.69 -7.50
N PRO A 145 -34.38 2.45 -7.96
CA PRO A 145 -33.13 1.78 -7.61
C PRO A 145 -31.93 2.61 -8.12
N PRO A 146 -30.76 2.53 -7.46
CA PRO A 146 -29.55 3.17 -7.95
C PRO A 146 -29.26 2.77 -9.41
N PRO A 147 -28.70 3.67 -10.23
CA PRO A 147 -28.27 3.31 -11.58
C PRO A 147 -27.30 2.12 -11.51
N MET A 148 -27.55 1.09 -12.32
CA MET A 148 -26.63 -0.04 -12.37
C MET A 148 -25.29 0.44 -12.95
N PRO A 149 -24.15 0.01 -12.39
CA PRO A 149 -22.86 0.25 -13.04
C PRO A 149 -22.95 -0.34 -14.46
N GLU A 150 -22.86 0.53 -15.46
CA GLU A 150 -22.86 0.14 -16.86
C GLU A 150 -21.80 -0.94 -17.08
N LYS A 151 -22.07 -1.87 -18.01
CA LYS A 151 -21.01 -2.72 -18.53
C LYS A 151 -19.92 -1.77 -19.04
N THR A 152 -18.78 -1.72 -18.35
CA THR A 152 -17.55 -1.28 -18.98
C THR A 152 -17.24 -2.30 -20.07
N GLU A 153 -17.83 -2.11 -21.25
CA GLU A 153 -17.33 -2.70 -22.49
C GLU A 153 -15.94 -2.10 -22.70
N ASN A 154 -14.93 -2.79 -22.17
CA ASN A 154 -13.55 -2.52 -22.57
C ASN A 154 -13.46 -2.87 -24.06
N LYS A 155 -13.42 -1.85 -24.91
CA LYS A 155 -12.76 -1.92 -26.22
C LYS A 155 -11.26 -1.85 -26.05
#